data_AF-A0A830E7D2-F1
#
_entry.id   AF-A0A830E7D2-F1
#
_cell.length_a   1.000
_cell.length_b   1.000
_cell.length_c   1.000
_cell.angle_alpha   90.00
_cell.angle_beta   90.00
_cell.angle_gamma   90.00
#
_symmetry.space_group_name_H-M   'P 1'
#
loop_
_entity.id
_entity.type
_entity.pdbx_description
1 polymer ?
#
loop_
_entity_poly.entity_id
_entity_poly.type
_entity_poly.pdbx_seq_one_letter_code
_entity_poly.pdbx_strand_id
1 'polypeptide(L)'
;MTDAPTEILDATHCALREHGYAEVTMRDIADKTDLSKAALHYHYDCKHDLLVAFLDHLYDRFEARIGDPDGDSPAERLHSLVDALLTEGSENPAFRTALLEIKAQAPYDDAFRDRLRRFDNAFSSRVRTLVADGVARGTFRDDVDPDTVASALTTFVNGAQTRHVGVGHPPAQSATTLHTYIDTALRPRDEPGDGSDTDDAGSASG
;
A
#
# COMPACT_ATOMS: atom_id res chain seq x y z
N MET A 1 19.12 14.45 -18.71
CA MET A 1 18.55 15.65 -18.06
C MET A 1 17.13 15.31 -17.71
N THR A 2 16.82 15.25 -16.43
CA THR A 2 15.45 15.15 -15.93
C THR A 2 14.72 16.44 -16.31
N ASP A 3 13.45 16.35 -16.72
CA ASP A 3 12.66 17.56 -17.03
C ASP A 3 12.47 18.40 -15.75
N ALA A 4 12.40 19.73 -15.89
CA ALA A 4 12.35 20.67 -14.76
C ALA A 4 11.22 20.36 -13.75
N PRO A 5 10.01 19.94 -14.15
CA PRO A 5 8.98 19.53 -13.21
C PRO A 5 9.41 18.35 -12.33
N THR A 6 10.05 17.33 -12.89
CA THR A 6 10.51 16.16 -12.13
C THR A 6 11.63 16.53 -11.16
N GLU A 7 12.56 17.41 -11.55
CA GLU A 7 13.60 17.93 -10.65
C GLU A 7 12.98 18.65 -9.43
N ILE A 8 11.95 19.46 -9.65
CA ILE A 8 11.22 20.16 -8.58
C ILE A 8 10.52 19.17 -7.64
N LEU A 9 9.94 18.09 -8.19
CA LEU A 9 9.24 17.07 -7.40
C LEU A 9 10.21 16.23 -6.55
N ASP A 10 11.38 15.89 -7.09
CA ASP A 10 12.46 15.22 -6.36
C ASP A 10 13.01 16.12 -5.23
N ALA A 11 13.18 17.41 -5.50
CA ALA A 11 13.54 18.40 -4.49
C ALA A 11 12.48 18.56 -3.40
N THR A 12 11.20 18.47 -3.77
CA THR A 12 10.08 18.50 -2.81
C THR A 12 10.16 17.32 -1.85
N HIS A 13 10.50 16.12 -2.34
CA HIS A 13 10.75 14.95 -1.50
C HIS A 13 11.88 15.20 -0.48
N CYS A 14 13.02 15.75 -0.95
CA CYS A 14 14.15 16.10 -0.10
C CYS A 14 13.81 17.16 0.96
N ALA A 15 13.09 18.21 0.60
CA ALA A 15 12.69 19.26 1.53
C ALA A 15 11.70 18.75 2.59
N LEU A 16 10.72 17.91 2.20
CA LEU A 16 9.78 17.28 3.13
C LEU A 16 10.47 16.38 4.15
N ARG A 17 11.55 15.68 3.75
CA ARG A 17 12.37 14.88 4.66
C ARG A 17 13.05 15.71 5.75
N GLU A 18 13.43 16.94 5.44
CA GLU A 18 14.18 17.79 6.37
C GLU A 18 13.26 18.66 7.23
N HIS A 19 12.17 19.16 6.65
CA HIS A 19 11.32 20.18 7.29
C HIS A 19 9.93 19.67 7.69
N GLY A 20 9.50 18.51 7.20
CA GLY A 20 8.12 18.03 7.41
C GLY A 20 7.09 18.82 6.59
N TYR A 21 5.82 18.41 6.66
CA TYR A 21 4.76 19.10 5.90
C TYR A 21 4.46 20.48 6.47
N ALA A 22 4.44 20.64 7.80
CA ALA A 22 4.04 21.91 8.42
C ALA A 22 4.99 23.07 8.05
N GLU A 23 6.29 22.86 8.22
CA GLU A 23 7.29 23.93 8.15
C GLU A 23 7.91 24.11 6.76
N VAL A 24 7.78 23.15 5.84
CA VAL A 24 8.40 23.29 4.50
C VAL A 24 7.83 24.50 3.75
N THR A 25 8.72 25.28 3.14
CA THR A 25 8.36 26.45 2.32
C THR A 25 8.80 26.28 0.87
N MET A 26 8.24 27.09 -0.04
CA MET A 26 8.69 27.15 -1.44
C MET A 26 10.18 27.52 -1.57
N ARG A 27 10.74 28.24 -0.59
CA ARG A 27 12.18 28.55 -0.58
C ARG A 27 13.00 27.30 -0.26
N ASP A 28 12.61 26.56 0.76
CA ASP A 28 13.35 25.36 1.17
C ASP A 28 13.39 24.31 0.05
N ILE A 29 12.35 24.26 -0.79
CA ILE A 29 12.29 23.39 -1.97
C ILE A 29 13.19 23.93 -3.10
N ALA A 30 13.17 25.24 -3.36
CA ALA A 30 14.07 25.85 -4.35
C ALA A 30 15.54 25.59 -3.99
N ASP A 31 15.88 25.65 -2.70
CA ASP A 31 17.23 25.39 -2.17
C ASP A 31 17.68 23.92 -2.35
N LYS A 32 16.79 23.02 -2.80
CA LYS A 32 17.10 21.62 -3.17
C LYS A 32 17.20 21.38 -4.68
N THR A 33 17.07 22.42 -5.50
CA THR A 33 17.20 22.37 -6.97
C THR A 33 18.28 23.33 -7.46
N ASP A 34 18.75 23.15 -8.69
CA ASP A 34 19.57 24.17 -9.36
C ASP A 34 18.71 25.32 -9.94
N LEU A 35 17.38 25.21 -9.81
CA LEU A 35 16.41 26.18 -10.30
C LEU A 35 16.23 27.35 -9.33
N SER A 36 16.04 28.54 -9.89
CA SER A 36 15.71 29.71 -9.09
C SER A 36 14.29 29.59 -8.49
N LYS A 37 14.03 30.26 -7.36
CA LYS A 37 12.67 30.38 -6.81
C LYS A 37 11.66 30.95 -7.82
N ALA A 38 12.08 31.86 -8.70
CA ALA A 38 11.23 32.38 -9.76
C ALA A 38 10.85 31.32 -10.79
N ALA A 39 11.77 30.39 -11.09
CA ALA A 39 11.49 29.24 -11.96
C ALA A 39 10.53 28.24 -11.28
N LEU A 40 10.65 28.00 -9.97
CA LEU A 40 9.65 27.19 -9.25
C LEU A 40 8.25 27.81 -9.34
N HIS A 41 8.14 29.14 -9.12
CA HIS A 41 6.86 29.83 -9.23
C HIS A 41 6.29 29.88 -10.65
N TYR A 42 7.12 29.71 -11.69
CA TYR A 42 6.65 29.55 -13.06
C TYR A 42 5.91 28.22 -13.26
N HIS A 43 6.30 27.17 -12.52
CA HIS A 43 5.66 25.85 -12.60
C HIS A 43 4.51 25.67 -11.59
N TYR A 44 4.64 26.25 -10.40
CA TYR A 44 3.69 26.09 -9.30
C TYR A 44 3.47 27.39 -8.55
N ASP A 45 2.23 27.89 -8.54
CA ASP A 45 1.90 29.18 -7.93
C ASP A 45 2.18 29.17 -6.42
N CYS A 46 1.85 28.08 -5.73
CA CYS A 46 2.06 27.94 -4.30
C CYS A 46 2.47 26.53 -3.85
N LYS A 47 2.81 26.41 -2.55
CA LYS A 47 3.13 25.14 -1.89
C LYS A 47 2.03 24.09 -2.06
N HIS A 48 0.77 24.52 -2.02
CA HIS A 48 -0.36 23.60 -2.16
C HIS A 48 -0.37 22.96 -3.55
N ASP A 49 -0.30 23.74 -4.64
CA ASP A 49 -0.31 23.21 -6.01
C ASP A 49 0.86 22.26 -6.28
N LEU A 50 2.03 22.63 -5.76
CA LEU A 50 3.22 21.80 -5.82
C LEU A 50 3.02 20.47 -5.10
N LEU A 51 2.45 20.47 -3.90
CA LEU A 51 2.20 19.25 -3.13
C LEU A 51 1.10 18.37 -3.76
N VAL A 52 0.12 18.97 -4.44
CA VAL A 52 -0.85 18.22 -5.24
C VAL A 52 -0.16 17.49 -6.38
N ALA A 53 0.69 18.18 -7.15
CA ALA A 53 1.49 17.57 -8.21
C ALA A 53 2.48 16.53 -7.67
N PHE A 54 3.02 16.76 -6.46
CA PHE A 54 3.87 15.80 -5.77
C PHE A 54 3.14 14.51 -5.41
N LEU A 55 1.87 14.57 -4.99
CA LEU A 55 1.07 13.36 -4.79
C LEU A 55 0.83 12.60 -6.11
N ASP A 56 0.64 13.31 -7.22
CA ASP A 56 0.54 12.67 -8.54
C ASP A 56 1.87 11.97 -8.92
N HIS A 57 3.01 12.61 -8.65
CA HIS A 57 4.33 11.99 -8.85
C HIS A 57 4.57 10.76 -7.96
N LEU A 58 4.15 10.81 -6.69
CA LEU A 58 4.21 9.65 -5.80
C LEU A 58 3.28 8.53 -6.26
N TYR A 59 2.16 8.86 -6.89
CA TYR A 59 1.21 7.87 -7.42
C TYR A 59 1.85 7.06 -8.54
N ASP A 60 2.55 7.70 -9.48
CA ASP A 60 3.20 6.99 -10.58
C ASP A 60 4.25 5.98 -10.06
N ARG A 61 5.02 6.38 -9.04
CA ARG A 61 5.99 5.48 -8.37
C ARG A 61 5.30 4.34 -7.62
N PHE A 62 4.17 4.64 -7.00
CA PHE A 62 3.36 3.64 -6.30
C PHE A 62 2.78 2.62 -7.28
N GLU A 63 2.19 3.07 -8.38
CA GLU A 63 1.61 2.24 -9.42
C GLU A 63 2.65 1.31 -10.05
N ALA A 64 3.86 1.82 -10.33
CA ALA A 64 4.98 0.99 -10.78
C ALA A 64 5.34 -0.10 -9.77
N ARG A 65 5.38 0.26 -8.47
CA ARG A 65 5.73 -0.68 -7.39
C ARG A 65 4.70 -1.79 -7.20
N ILE A 66 3.41 -1.50 -7.32
CA ILE A 66 2.33 -2.49 -7.22
C ILE A 66 1.93 -3.08 -8.59
N GLY A 67 2.70 -2.76 -9.63
CA GLY A 67 2.42 -3.00 -11.04
C GLY A 67 2.52 -4.47 -11.45
N ASP A 68 3.51 -5.16 -10.89
CA ASP A 68 3.86 -6.53 -11.24
C ASP A 68 4.36 -7.25 -9.98
N PRO A 69 3.44 -7.74 -9.13
CA PRO A 69 3.83 -8.42 -7.90
C PRO A 69 4.50 -9.76 -8.21
N ASP A 70 5.62 -10.02 -7.54
CA ASP A 70 6.38 -11.25 -7.67
C ASP A 70 5.60 -12.46 -7.12
N GLY A 71 5.81 -13.63 -7.72
CA GLY A 71 5.24 -14.90 -7.28
C GLY A 71 4.50 -15.67 -8.36
N ASP A 72 4.46 -16.99 -8.19
CA ASP A 72 3.88 -17.93 -9.15
C ASP A 72 2.39 -18.19 -8.87
N SER A 73 1.98 -18.08 -7.61
CA SER A 73 0.60 -18.22 -7.14
C SER A 73 -0.05 -16.89 -6.76
N PRO A 74 -1.39 -16.78 -6.81
CA PRO A 74 -2.11 -15.61 -6.30
C PRO A 74 -1.81 -15.26 -4.84
N ALA A 75 -1.52 -16.26 -4.00
CA ALA A 75 -1.11 -16.06 -2.61
C ALA A 75 0.26 -15.38 -2.49
N GLU A 76 1.26 -15.88 -3.23
CA GLU A 76 2.61 -15.28 -3.25
C GLU A 76 2.58 -13.85 -3.78
N ARG A 77 1.75 -13.58 -4.81
CA ARG A 77 1.56 -12.23 -5.34
C ARG A 77 0.90 -11.29 -4.34
N LEU A 78 -0.03 -11.77 -3.53
CA LEU A 78 -0.58 -10.97 -2.42
C LEU A 78 0.46 -10.69 -1.34
N HIS A 79 1.34 -11.66 -1.02
CA HIS A 79 2.47 -11.42 -0.11
C HIS A 79 3.42 -10.36 -0.66
N SER A 80 3.81 -10.45 -1.94
CA SER A 80 4.66 -9.45 -2.60
C SER A 80 4.04 -8.05 -2.52
N LEU A 81 2.73 -7.90 -2.72
CA LEU A 81 2.07 -6.60 -2.55
C LEU A 81 2.11 -6.07 -1.11
N VAL A 82 1.94 -6.94 -0.12
CA VAL A 82 2.04 -6.57 1.29
C VAL A 82 3.46 -6.10 1.62
N ASP A 83 4.46 -6.85 1.17
CA ASP A 83 5.87 -6.54 1.38
C ASP A 83 6.28 -5.24 0.69
N ALA A 84 5.86 -5.03 -0.56
CA ALA A 84 6.09 -3.80 -1.30
C ALA A 84 5.62 -2.54 -0.54
N LEU A 85 4.57 -2.64 0.28
CA LEU A 85 3.99 -1.51 1.02
C LEU A 85 4.43 -1.40 2.48
N LEU A 86 4.90 -2.49 3.09
CA LEU A 86 5.25 -2.52 4.52
C LEU A 86 6.75 -2.73 4.77
N THR A 87 7.44 -3.52 3.95
CA THR A 87 8.82 -3.98 4.25
C THR A 87 9.86 -3.47 3.27
N GLU A 88 9.53 -3.36 1.99
CA GLU A 88 10.48 -3.00 0.92
C GLU A 88 10.69 -1.48 0.78
N GLY A 89 9.88 -0.68 1.47
CA GLY A 89 10.06 0.77 1.56
C GLY A 89 11.13 1.14 2.58
N SER A 90 12.38 1.39 2.12
CA SER A 90 13.44 2.06 2.89
C SER A 90 13.22 3.57 3.04
N GLU A 91 11.96 4.00 2.93
CA GLU A 91 11.60 5.40 2.94
C GLU A 91 11.97 6.05 4.28
N ASN A 92 12.54 7.24 4.21
CA ASN A 92 13.07 7.92 5.39
C ASN A 92 11.96 8.13 6.45
N PRO A 93 12.20 7.85 7.75
CA PRO A 93 11.18 8.02 8.79
C PRO A 93 10.54 9.41 8.81
N ALA A 94 11.32 10.48 8.59
CA ALA A 94 10.81 11.85 8.53
C ALA A 94 9.87 12.08 7.32
N PHE A 95 10.17 11.45 6.17
CA PHE A 95 9.25 11.51 5.03
C PHE A 95 7.92 10.82 5.32
N ARG A 96 7.94 9.67 6.02
CA ARG A 96 6.71 8.97 6.41
C ARG A 96 5.84 9.85 7.32
N THR A 97 6.47 10.58 8.24
CA THR A 97 5.78 11.59 9.07
C THR A 97 5.17 12.70 8.20
N ALA A 98 5.95 13.28 7.28
CA ALA A 98 5.45 14.32 6.38
C ALA A 98 4.27 13.83 5.52
N LEU A 99 4.32 12.59 5.03
CA LEU A 99 3.23 11.99 4.26
C LEU A 99 1.98 11.76 5.14
N LEU A 100 2.14 11.35 6.41
CA LEU A 100 1.02 11.25 7.34
C LEU A 100 0.38 12.61 7.61
N GLU A 101 1.19 13.67 7.76
CA GLU A 101 0.72 15.04 7.92
C GLU A 101 -0.07 15.53 6.70
N ILE A 102 0.41 15.23 5.47
CA ILE A 102 -0.31 15.52 4.22
C ILE A 102 -1.64 14.75 4.18
N LYS A 103 -1.63 13.45 4.50
CA LYS A 103 -2.87 12.64 4.58
C LYS A 103 -3.89 13.24 5.54
N ALA A 104 -3.44 13.80 6.66
CA ALA A 104 -4.31 14.44 7.65
C ALA A 104 -4.99 15.73 7.15
N GLN A 105 -4.55 16.31 6.02
CA GLN A 105 -5.19 17.47 5.41
C GLN A 105 -6.38 17.11 4.50
N ALA A 106 -6.44 15.87 3.99
CA ALA A 106 -7.47 15.42 3.05
C ALA A 106 -8.94 15.56 3.54
N PRO A 107 -9.26 15.55 4.85
CA PRO A 107 -10.60 15.90 5.31
C PRO A 107 -11.01 17.35 4.99
N TYR A 108 -10.06 18.25 4.77
CA TYR A 108 -10.28 19.68 4.54
C TYR A 108 -9.94 20.13 3.12
N ASP A 109 -9.34 19.25 2.31
CA ASP A 109 -8.78 19.56 1.01
C ASP A 109 -9.15 18.47 0.00
N ASP A 110 -10.06 18.80 -0.93
CA ASP A 110 -10.55 17.85 -1.92
C ASP A 110 -9.48 17.46 -2.94
N ALA A 111 -8.53 18.35 -3.26
CA ALA A 111 -7.46 18.03 -4.21
C ALA A 111 -6.56 16.92 -3.63
N PHE A 112 -6.17 17.03 -2.35
CA PHE A 112 -5.45 15.96 -1.67
C PHE A 112 -6.29 14.69 -1.51
N ARG A 113 -7.57 14.82 -1.14
CA ARG A 113 -8.48 13.68 -1.00
C ARG A 113 -8.58 12.88 -2.30
N ASP A 114 -8.74 13.55 -3.42
CA ASP A 114 -8.88 12.90 -4.72
C ASP A 114 -7.61 12.16 -5.13
N ARG A 115 -6.42 12.72 -4.85
CA ARG A 115 -5.17 11.99 -5.11
C ARG A 115 -5.06 10.77 -4.21
N LEU A 116 -5.32 10.91 -2.91
CA LEU A 116 -5.25 9.77 -1.98
C LEU A 116 -6.26 8.67 -2.32
N ARG A 117 -7.45 9.02 -2.83
CA ARG A 117 -8.41 8.04 -3.37
C ARG A 117 -7.83 7.24 -4.53
N ARG A 118 -6.98 7.83 -5.39
CA ARG A 118 -6.31 7.09 -6.48
C ARG A 118 -5.41 5.99 -5.92
N PHE A 119 -4.59 6.27 -4.91
CA PHE A 119 -3.74 5.27 -4.25
C PHE A 119 -4.59 4.14 -3.64
N ASP A 120 -5.64 4.50 -2.91
CA ASP A 120 -6.55 3.54 -2.25
C ASP A 120 -7.23 2.61 -3.27
N ASN A 121 -7.80 3.20 -4.33
CA ASN A 121 -8.45 2.46 -5.41
C ASN A 121 -7.48 1.55 -6.17
N ALA A 122 -6.26 2.02 -6.46
CA ALA A 122 -5.27 1.24 -7.19
C ALA A 122 -4.86 -0.01 -6.40
N PHE A 123 -4.60 0.13 -5.09
CA PHE A 123 -4.29 -1.01 -4.23
C PHE A 123 -5.46 -1.98 -4.11
N SER A 124 -6.65 -1.45 -3.75
CA SER A 124 -7.86 -2.24 -3.57
C SER A 124 -8.24 -3.03 -4.83
N SER A 125 -8.14 -2.39 -6.01
CA SER A 125 -8.39 -3.03 -7.30
C SER A 125 -7.40 -4.15 -7.60
N ARG A 126 -6.11 -3.96 -7.29
CA ARG A 126 -5.09 -4.99 -7.49
C ARG A 126 -5.34 -6.20 -6.59
N VAL A 127 -5.60 -5.97 -5.30
CA VAL A 127 -5.92 -7.03 -4.35
C VAL A 127 -7.15 -7.81 -4.81
N ARG A 128 -8.24 -7.11 -5.16
CA ARG A 128 -9.48 -7.73 -5.65
C ARG A 128 -9.23 -8.63 -6.86
N THR A 129 -8.41 -8.16 -7.80
CA THR A 129 -8.05 -8.93 -9.01
C THR A 129 -7.31 -10.22 -8.66
N LEU A 130 -6.32 -10.14 -7.76
CA LEU A 130 -5.55 -11.32 -7.34
C LEU A 130 -6.40 -12.31 -6.53
N VAL A 131 -7.28 -11.82 -5.65
CA VAL A 131 -8.18 -12.67 -4.88
C VAL A 131 -9.17 -13.37 -5.81
N ALA A 132 -9.77 -12.65 -6.76
CA ALA A 132 -10.67 -13.24 -7.76
C ALA A 132 -9.97 -14.31 -8.61
N ASP A 133 -8.73 -14.07 -9.05
CA ASP A 133 -7.93 -15.06 -9.78
C ASP A 133 -7.61 -16.29 -8.91
N GLY A 134 -7.27 -16.07 -7.63
CA GLY A 134 -7.04 -17.16 -6.68
C GLY A 134 -8.27 -18.01 -6.38
N VAL A 135 -9.45 -17.40 -6.29
CA VAL A 135 -10.73 -18.12 -6.18
C VAL A 135 -10.98 -18.94 -7.45
N ALA A 136 -10.85 -18.33 -8.63
CA ALA A 136 -11.07 -19.00 -9.91
C ALA A 136 -10.13 -20.20 -10.15
N ARG A 137 -8.90 -20.14 -9.61
CA ARG A 137 -7.89 -21.21 -9.70
C ARG A 137 -7.97 -22.23 -8.56
N GLY A 138 -8.89 -22.06 -7.61
CA GLY A 138 -8.97 -22.90 -6.40
C GLY A 138 -7.78 -22.75 -5.45
N THR A 139 -6.97 -21.70 -5.60
CA THR A 139 -5.92 -21.33 -4.64
C THR A 139 -6.52 -20.76 -3.35
N PHE A 140 -7.65 -20.07 -3.47
CA PHE A 140 -8.45 -19.58 -2.35
C PHE A 140 -9.83 -20.27 -2.31
N ARG A 141 -10.48 -20.23 -1.14
CA ARG A 141 -11.83 -20.76 -0.95
C ARG A 141 -12.85 -20.06 -1.86
N ASP A 142 -13.83 -20.81 -2.34
CA ASP A 142 -14.90 -20.32 -3.21
C ASP A 142 -15.88 -19.37 -2.52
N ASP A 143 -15.96 -19.42 -1.18
CA ASP A 143 -16.78 -18.53 -0.34
C ASP A 143 -16.10 -17.17 -0.02
N VAL A 144 -14.87 -16.94 -0.48
CA VAL A 144 -14.16 -15.68 -0.27
C VAL A 144 -14.68 -14.62 -1.24
N ASP A 145 -15.18 -13.52 -0.69
CA ASP A 145 -15.53 -12.33 -1.45
C ASP A 145 -14.29 -11.44 -1.71
N PRO A 146 -13.85 -11.26 -2.97
CA PRO A 146 -12.69 -10.41 -3.31
C PRO A 146 -12.82 -8.95 -2.85
N ASP A 147 -14.04 -8.40 -2.83
CA ASP A 147 -14.27 -7.02 -2.40
C ASP A 147 -14.04 -6.86 -0.90
N THR A 148 -14.54 -7.81 -0.11
CA THR A 148 -14.32 -7.88 1.34
C THR A 148 -12.83 -8.00 1.67
N VAL A 149 -12.08 -8.87 0.98
CA VAL A 149 -10.63 -9.02 1.20
C VAL A 149 -9.88 -7.76 0.80
N ALA A 150 -10.21 -7.15 -0.34
CA ALA A 150 -9.61 -5.89 -0.78
C ALA A 150 -9.81 -4.76 0.24
N SER A 151 -11.03 -4.62 0.76
CA SER A 151 -11.34 -3.64 1.82
C SER A 151 -10.56 -3.93 3.11
N ALA A 152 -10.47 -5.19 3.53
CA ALA A 152 -9.76 -5.59 4.75
C ALA A 152 -8.25 -5.34 4.65
N LEU A 153 -7.60 -5.77 3.56
CA LEU A 153 -6.17 -5.56 3.36
C LEU A 153 -5.83 -4.07 3.24
N THR A 154 -6.62 -3.30 2.48
CA THR A 154 -6.43 -1.84 2.33
C THR A 154 -6.53 -1.14 3.68
N THR A 155 -7.55 -1.48 4.48
CA THR A 155 -7.73 -0.95 5.83
C THR A 155 -6.54 -1.29 6.74
N PHE A 156 -6.10 -2.54 6.70
CA PHE A 156 -4.99 -3.01 7.53
C PHE A 156 -3.67 -2.32 7.15
N VAL A 157 -3.33 -2.23 5.86
CA VAL A 157 -2.11 -1.57 5.39
C VAL A 157 -2.10 -0.09 5.78
N ASN A 158 -3.20 0.63 5.56
CA ASN A 158 -3.34 2.02 6.01
C ASN A 158 -3.14 2.15 7.52
N GLY A 159 -3.79 1.29 8.31
CA GLY A 159 -3.62 1.25 9.76
C GLY A 159 -2.20 0.90 10.22
N ALA A 160 -1.54 -0.04 9.54
CA ALA A 160 -0.16 -0.44 9.81
C ALA A 160 0.81 0.72 9.58
N GLN A 161 0.67 1.44 8.46
CA GLN A 161 1.47 2.62 8.16
C GLN A 161 1.27 3.72 9.22
N THR A 162 0.02 4.01 9.59
CA THR A 162 -0.29 4.99 10.63
C THR A 162 0.28 4.59 11.99
N ARG A 163 0.16 3.32 12.39
CA ARG A 163 0.70 2.81 13.66
C ARG A 163 2.23 2.81 13.67
N HIS A 164 2.86 2.52 12.53
CA HIS A 164 4.31 2.58 12.42
C HIS A 164 4.83 3.98 12.72
N VAL A 165 4.22 5.00 12.12
CA VAL A 165 4.60 6.41 12.34
C VAL A 165 4.18 6.88 13.73
N GLY A 166 2.94 6.61 14.15
CA GLY A 166 2.36 7.20 15.36
C GLY A 166 2.80 6.55 16.67
N VAL A 167 3.07 5.24 16.68
CA VAL A 167 3.42 4.49 17.91
C VAL A 167 4.66 3.62 17.76
N GLY A 168 5.41 3.76 16.66
CA GLY A 168 6.65 3.00 16.44
C GLY A 168 6.43 1.51 16.22
N HIS A 169 5.22 1.07 15.82
CA HIS A 169 4.96 -0.34 15.60
C HIS A 169 5.83 -0.87 14.44
N PRO A 170 6.57 -1.98 14.60
CA PRO A 170 7.46 -2.46 13.55
C PRO A 170 6.67 -2.93 12.32
N PRO A 171 7.00 -2.46 11.11
CA PRO A 171 6.19 -2.74 9.93
C PRO A 171 6.31 -4.22 9.51
N ALA A 172 7.44 -4.86 9.78
CA ALA A 172 7.62 -6.30 9.60
C ALA A 172 6.61 -7.14 10.40
N GLN A 173 6.23 -6.71 11.61
CA GLN A 173 5.21 -7.44 12.40
C GLN A 173 3.82 -7.33 11.75
N SER A 174 3.51 -6.16 11.18
CA SER A 174 2.27 -5.97 10.42
C SER A 174 2.25 -6.82 9.15
N ALA A 175 3.36 -6.91 8.43
CA ALA A 175 3.50 -7.77 7.25
C ALA A 175 3.32 -9.27 7.61
N THR A 176 4.01 -9.77 8.63
CA THR A 176 3.84 -11.15 9.13
C THR A 176 2.38 -11.45 9.48
N THR A 177 1.68 -10.49 10.10
CA THR A 177 0.27 -10.64 10.46
C THR A 177 -0.60 -10.81 9.21
N LEU A 178 -0.37 -9.99 8.18
CA LEU A 178 -1.12 -10.11 6.91
C LEU A 178 -0.79 -11.39 6.14
N HIS A 179 0.47 -11.82 6.11
CA HIS A 179 0.84 -13.10 5.49
C HIS A 179 0.12 -14.26 6.17
N THR A 180 0.12 -14.27 7.51
CA THR A 180 -0.62 -15.28 8.28
C THR A 180 -2.11 -15.25 7.95
N TYR A 181 -2.72 -14.05 7.84
CA TYR A 181 -4.12 -13.92 7.45
C TYR A 181 -4.38 -14.47 6.04
N ILE A 182 -3.55 -14.13 5.05
CA ILE A 182 -3.68 -14.62 3.67
C ILE A 182 -3.58 -16.16 3.65
N ASP A 183 -2.61 -16.73 4.36
CA ASP A 183 -2.37 -18.17 4.38
C ASP A 183 -3.42 -18.97 5.16
N THR A 184 -4.06 -18.37 6.18
CA THR A 184 -5.00 -19.11 7.04
C THR A 184 -6.46 -18.82 6.72
N ALA A 185 -6.80 -17.59 6.35
CA ALA A 185 -8.17 -17.18 6.13
C ALA A 185 -8.63 -17.40 4.68
N LEU A 186 -7.71 -17.36 3.72
CA LEU A 186 -8.08 -17.46 2.30
C LEU A 186 -7.89 -18.87 1.73
N ARG A 187 -6.98 -19.69 2.29
CA ARG A 187 -6.70 -21.02 1.76
C ARG A 187 -7.85 -22.01 1.98
N PRO A 188 -8.01 -23.00 1.09
CA PRO A 188 -8.93 -24.13 1.29
C PRO A 188 -8.79 -24.71 2.69
N ARG A 189 -9.92 -24.97 3.35
CA ARG A 189 -9.88 -25.76 4.57
C ARG A 189 -9.54 -27.18 4.14
N ASP A 190 -8.54 -27.80 4.78
CA ASP A 190 -8.38 -29.24 4.68
C ASP A 190 -9.70 -29.87 5.13
N GLU A 191 -10.41 -30.54 4.22
CA GLU A 191 -11.53 -31.38 4.63
C GLU A 191 -10.98 -32.44 5.59
N PRO A 192 -11.55 -32.61 6.79
CA PRO A 192 -11.22 -33.77 7.61
C PRO A 192 -11.58 -34.98 6.75
N GLY A 193 -10.56 -35.73 6.32
CA GLY A 193 -10.73 -36.88 5.45
C GLY A 193 -11.85 -37.74 5.99
N ASP A 194 -12.86 -37.98 5.15
CA ASP A 194 -13.96 -38.88 5.44
C ASP A 194 -13.36 -40.25 5.77
N GLY A 195 -13.26 -40.51 7.08
CA GLY A 195 -12.86 -41.80 7.62
C GLY A 195 -13.97 -42.79 7.36
N SER A 196 -14.14 -43.17 6.10
CA SER A 196 -14.92 -44.33 5.71
C SER A 196 -14.11 -45.59 6.06
N ASP A 197 -13.95 -45.86 7.36
CA ASP A 197 -13.79 -47.24 7.82
C ASP A 197 -15.19 -47.87 7.76
N THR A 198 -15.58 -48.24 6.54
CA THR A 198 -16.34 -49.45 6.35
C THR A 198 -15.48 -50.60 6.87
N ASP A 199 -15.81 -51.12 8.06
CA ASP A 199 -15.70 -52.55 8.22
C ASP A 199 -16.95 -53.14 8.85
N ASP A 200 -17.35 -54.20 8.18
CA ASP A 200 -18.64 -54.83 8.14
C ASP A 200 -18.87 -55.73 9.35
N ALA A 201 -20.14 -56.04 9.55
CA ALA A 201 -20.67 -56.85 10.60
C ALA A 201 -20.11 -58.29 10.64
N GLY A 202 -20.14 -58.87 11.84
CA GLY A 202 -20.67 -60.22 11.99
C GLY A 202 -19.76 -61.25 12.65
N SER A 203 -20.04 -61.52 13.92
CA SER A 203 -20.29 -62.88 14.48
C SER A 203 -20.49 -62.71 16.00
N ALA A 204 -21.74 -62.67 16.46
CA ALA A 204 -22.56 -63.82 16.84
C ALA A 204 -22.09 -64.47 18.17
N SER A 205 -23.00 -64.42 19.14
CA SER A 205 -22.96 -65.11 20.43
C SER A 205 -22.75 -66.62 20.30
N GLY A 206 -22.06 -67.21 21.28
CA GLY A 206 -21.94 -68.65 21.49
C GLY A 206 -20.97 -68.98 22.60
#